data_AF-A0AAW6CUJ8-F1
#
_entry.id   AF-A0AAW6CUJ8-F1
#
_cell.length_a   1.000
_cell.length_b   1.000
_cell.length_c   1.000
_cell.angle_alpha   90.00
_cell.angle_beta   90.00
_cell.angle_gamma   90.00
#
_symmetry.space_group_name_H-M   'P 1'
#
loop_
_entity.id
_entity.type
_entity.pdbx_description
1 polymer ?
#
loop_
_entity_poly.entity_id
_entity_poly.type
_entity_poly.pdbx_seq_one_letter_code
_entity_poly.pdbx_strand_id
1 'polypeptide(L)'
;MIFDTTGTYFYRISQINEHQEQVIYDPAIYYITVDVYYDSNHTLATSVIAYKDGSVEKTEDIHFSNSYQLTGSQQHIDKTKTQYTTQMQSYWFLCIAAFILLVILVIAYRRKENG
;
A
#
# COMPACT_ATOMS: atom_id res chain seq x y z
N MET A 1 -8.34 -5.78 -19.56
CA MET A 1 -9.39 -6.54 -20.28
C MET A 1 -9.75 -5.76 -21.52
N ILE A 2 -10.04 -6.46 -22.60
CA ILE A 2 -10.58 -5.86 -23.83
C ILE A 2 -11.91 -6.56 -24.08
N PHE A 3 -12.97 -5.79 -24.29
CA PHE A 3 -14.29 -6.31 -24.63
C PHE A 3 -14.60 -5.93 -26.08
N ASP A 4 -15.20 -6.87 -26.81
CA ASP A 4 -15.62 -6.69 -28.20
C ASP A 4 -17.15 -6.62 -28.34
N THR A 5 -17.87 -6.98 -27.28
CA THR A 5 -19.32 -7.10 -27.26
C THR A 5 -19.93 -6.51 -25.99
N THR A 6 -21.07 -5.85 -26.17
CA THR A 6 -21.87 -5.29 -25.07
C THR A 6 -22.43 -6.39 -24.19
N GLY A 7 -22.56 -6.11 -22.90
CA GLY A 7 -23.11 -7.03 -21.92
C GLY A 7 -22.61 -6.74 -20.51
N THR A 8 -23.18 -7.47 -19.55
CA THR A 8 -22.75 -7.41 -18.14
C THR A 8 -21.88 -8.62 -17.84
N TYR A 9 -20.67 -8.37 -17.36
CA TYR A 9 -19.69 -9.39 -17.01
C TYR A 9 -19.46 -9.39 -15.50
N PHE A 10 -19.49 -10.59 -14.91
CA PHE A 10 -19.32 -10.78 -13.48
C PHE A 10 -17.99 -11.46 -13.18
N TYR A 11 -17.21 -10.86 -12.28
CA TYR A 11 -15.95 -11.40 -11.82
C TYR A 11 -15.95 -11.56 -10.30
N ARG A 12 -15.13 -12.50 -9.84
CA ARG A 12 -14.88 -12.74 -8.43
C ARG A 12 -13.37 -12.69 -8.19
N ILE A 13 -12.94 -11.83 -7.28
CA ILE A 13 -11.53 -11.69 -6.88
C ILE A 13 -11.41 -12.21 -5.45
N SER A 14 -10.47 -13.13 -5.23
CA SER A 14 -10.11 -13.67 -3.92
C SER A 14 -8.62 -13.97 -3.90
N GLN A 15 -8.00 -13.90 -2.72
CA GLN A 15 -6.63 -14.33 -2.55
C GLN A 15 -6.54 -15.87 -2.59
N ILE A 16 -5.51 -16.40 -3.24
CA ILE A 16 -5.21 -17.84 -3.23
C ILE A 16 -4.54 -18.16 -1.89
N ASN A 17 -5.02 -19.21 -1.23
CA ASN A 17 -4.38 -19.76 -0.03
C ASN A 17 -3.41 -20.86 -0.47
N GLU A 18 -2.11 -20.60 -0.39
CA GLU A 18 -1.06 -21.57 -0.72
C GLU A 18 -0.74 -22.51 0.46
N HIS A 19 -1.49 -22.41 1.56
CA HIS A 19 -1.35 -23.23 2.76
C HIS A 19 0.05 -23.19 3.38
N GLN A 20 0.77 -22.08 3.23
CA GLN A 20 2.06 -21.89 3.89
C GLN A 20 1.87 -21.89 5.41
N GLU A 21 2.69 -22.69 6.11
CA GLU A 21 2.69 -22.70 7.57
C GLU A 21 2.90 -21.30 8.14
N GLN A 22 2.22 -21.01 9.25
CA GLN A 22 2.32 -19.74 9.99
C GLN A 22 1.79 -18.51 9.25
N VAL A 23 1.23 -18.64 8.03
CA VAL A 23 0.57 -17.54 7.32
C VAL A 23 -0.94 -17.65 7.47
N ILE A 24 -1.56 -16.54 7.86
CA ILE A 24 -3.02 -16.37 7.82
C ILE A 24 -3.32 -15.44 6.63
N TYR A 25 -3.89 -16.02 5.59
CA TYR A 25 -4.34 -15.31 4.39
C TYR A 25 -5.69 -14.63 4.63
N ASP A 26 -5.92 -13.50 3.95
CA ASP A 26 -7.18 -12.76 4.05
C ASP A 26 -8.31 -13.52 3.32
N PRO A 27 -9.42 -13.86 4.00
CA PRO A 27 -10.53 -14.57 3.37
C PRO A 27 -11.45 -13.68 2.55
N ALA A 28 -11.16 -12.38 2.41
CA ALA A 28 -12.01 -11.45 1.67
C ALA A 28 -12.31 -11.93 0.23
N ILE A 29 -13.54 -11.67 -0.20
CA ILE A 29 -14.01 -11.90 -1.56
C ILE A 29 -14.56 -10.59 -2.08
N TYR A 30 -14.26 -10.25 -3.32
CA TYR A 30 -14.79 -9.09 -4.02
C TYR A 30 -15.54 -9.53 -5.27
N TYR A 31 -16.74 -9.00 -5.47
CA TYR A 31 -17.54 -9.19 -6.67
C TYR A 31 -17.46 -7.94 -7.53
N ILE A 32 -17.11 -8.11 -8.80
CA ILE A 32 -16.98 -7.03 -9.77
C ILE A 32 -18.01 -7.22 -10.86
N THR A 33 -18.80 -6.18 -11.10
CA THR A 33 -19.72 -6.10 -12.24
C THR A 33 -19.14 -5.10 -13.23
N VAL A 34 -18.93 -5.55 -14.46
CA VAL A 34 -18.48 -4.71 -15.57
C VAL A 34 -19.60 -4.64 -16.60
N ASP A 35 -20.21 -3.46 -16.73
CA ASP A 35 -21.22 -3.19 -17.75
C ASP A 35 -20.55 -2.59 -18.98
N VAL A 36 -20.64 -3.29 -20.11
CA VAL A 36 -20.11 -2.87 -21.41
C VAL A 36 -21.27 -2.43 -22.30
N TYR A 37 -21.23 -1.20 -22.78
CA TYR A 37 -22.33 -0.59 -23.54
C TYR A 37 -21.80 0.34 -24.62
N TYR A 38 -22.66 0.76 -25.56
CA TYR A 38 -22.35 1.83 -26.50
C TYR A 38 -22.68 3.18 -25.89
N ASP A 39 -21.71 4.10 -25.89
CA ASP A 39 -21.94 5.48 -25.48
C ASP A 39 -22.72 6.29 -26.55
N SER A 40 -22.94 7.57 -26.27
CA SER A 40 -23.62 8.49 -27.19
C SER A 40 -22.92 8.67 -28.54
N ASN A 41 -21.63 8.35 -28.61
CA ASN A 41 -20.81 8.44 -29.83
C ASN A 41 -20.71 7.08 -30.56
N HIS A 42 -21.54 6.10 -30.19
CA HIS A 42 -21.49 4.73 -30.71
C HIS A 42 -20.13 4.05 -30.52
N THR A 43 -19.40 4.43 -29.47
CA THR A 43 -18.14 3.78 -29.06
C THR A 43 -18.39 2.85 -27.88
N LEU A 44 -17.65 1.74 -27.80
CA LEU A 44 -17.71 0.85 -26.63
C LEU A 44 -17.18 1.58 -25.39
N ALA A 45 -17.99 1.61 -24.34
CA ALA A 45 -17.67 2.16 -23.03
C ALA A 45 -17.91 1.12 -21.92
N THR A 46 -17.29 1.33 -20.76
CA THR A 46 -17.38 0.41 -19.62
C THR A 46 -17.68 1.15 -18.32
N SER A 47 -18.64 0.63 -17.55
CA SER A 47 -18.87 1.00 -16.15
C SER A 47 -18.47 -0.17 -15.25
N VAL A 48 -17.73 0.11 -14.18
CA VAL A 48 -17.25 -0.91 -13.24
C VAL A 48 -17.78 -0.61 -11.87
N ILE A 49 -18.32 -1.62 -11.20
CA ILE A 49 -18.76 -1.53 -9.81
C ILE A 49 -18.20 -2.73 -9.06
N ALA A 50 -17.63 -2.48 -7.88
CA ALA A 50 -17.10 -3.51 -7.00
C ALA A 50 -17.77 -3.47 -5.62
N TYR A 51 -17.99 -4.66 -5.07
CA TYR A 51 -18.48 -4.87 -3.70
C TYR A 51 -17.60 -5.89 -3.00
N LYS A 52 -17.31 -5.64 -1.72
CA LYS A 52 -16.81 -6.69 -0.83
C LYS A 52 -17.98 -7.62 -0.47
N ASP A 53 -17.73 -8.93 -0.40
CA ASP A 53 -18.76 -9.91 -0.03
C ASP A 53 -19.40 -9.56 1.32
N GLY A 54 -20.72 -9.61 1.37
CA GLY A 54 -21.54 -9.16 2.51
C GLY A 54 -21.68 -7.64 2.69
N SER A 55 -21.02 -6.81 1.87
CA SER A 55 -21.17 -5.36 1.89
C SER A 55 -22.28 -4.88 0.95
N VAL A 56 -23.01 -3.84 1.35
CA VAL A 56 -23.92 -3.08 0.49
C VAL A 56 -23.28 -1.82 -0.08
N GLU A 57 -22.13 -1.42 0.46
CA GLU A 57 -21.36 -0.26 0.00
C GLU A 57 -20.41 -0.66 -1.12
N LYS A 58 -20.34 0.20 -2.14
CA LYS A 58 -19.36 0.10 -3.22
C LYS A 58 -17.97 0.35 -2.65
N THR A 59 -16.98 -0.33 -3.20
CA THR A 59 -15.57 -0.09 -2.90
C THR A 59 -14.82 0.24 -4.17
N GLU A 60 -13.95 1.25 -4.09
CA GLU A 60 -12.99 1.58 -5.15
C GLU A 60 -11.63 0.91 -4.90
N ASP A 61 -11.46 0.31 -3.71
CA ASP A 61 -10.22 -0.34 -3.28
C ASP A 61 -10.41 -1.84 -3.02
N ILE A 62 -9.46 -2.63 -3.51
CA ILE A 62 -9.37 -4.08 -3.29
C ILE A 62 -8.06 -4.33 -2.57
N HIS A 63 -8.16 -4.72 -1.31
CA HIS A 63 -7.01 -4.90 -0.43
C HIS A 63 -7.14 -6.21 0.35
N PHE A 64 -6.04 -6.96 0.42
CA PHE A 64 -5.94 -8.20 1.19
C PHE A 64 -4.87 -8.05 2.28
N SER A 65 -5.26 -8.28 3.53
CA SER A 65 -4.41 -8.15 4.72
C SER A 65 -4.03 -9.51 5.29
N ASN A 66 -2.81 -9.97 5.00
CA ASN A 66 -2.28 -11.21 5.58
C ASN A 66 -1.62 -10.95 6.94
N SER A 67 -1.56 -11.99 7.78
CA SER A 67 -0.78 -11.95 9.02
C SER A 67 0.03 -13.22 9.22
N TYR A 68 0.95 -13.19 10.19
CA TYR A 68 1.83 -14.31 10.50
C TYR A 68 1.72 -14.70 11.98
N GLN A 69 1.60 -16.00 12.26
CA GLN A 69 1.59 -16.56 13.61
C GLN A 69 2.94 -17.22 13.90
N LEU A 70 3.79 -16.55 14.67
CA LEU A 70 5.01 -17.17 15.17
C LEU A 70 4.64 -18.16 16.28
N THR A 71 4.68 -19.46 15.98
CA THR A 71 4.57 -20.49 17.02
C THR A 71 5.89 -20.55 17.77
N GLY A 72 5.95 -19.93 18.94
CA GLY A 72 7.14 -19.96 19.78
C GLY A 72 7.42 -21.39 20.26
N SER A 73 8.46 -22.01 19.71
CA SER A 73 9.40 -22.68 20.61
C SER A 73 10.04 -21.58 21.44
N GLN A 74 10.02 -21.67 22.77
CA GLN A 74 10.87 -20.85 23.63
C GLN A 74 12.34 -21.17 23.30
N GLN A 75 12.87 -20.56 22.26
CA GLN A 75 14.30 -20.44 22.03
C GLN A 75 14.71 -19.18 22.78
N HIS A 76 15.49 -19.38 23.83
CA HIS A 76 16.22 -18.38 24.59
C HIS A 76 16.60 -17.17 23.72
N ILE A 77 15.85 -16.07 23.81
CA ILE A 77 16.16 -14.84 23.07
C ILE A 77 17.33 -14.18 23.79
N ASP A 78 18.51 -14.42 23.23
CA ASP A 78 19.64 -13.52 23.34
C ASP A 78 19.23 -12.16 22.75
N LYS A 79 19.36 -11.09 23.55
CA LYS A 79 18.85 -9.75 23.24
C LYS A 79 19.68 -9.06 22.15
N THR A 80 19.53 -9.40 20.86
CA THR A 80 20.17 -8.60 19.79
C THR A 80 19.41 -8.58 18.46
N LYS A 81 18.18 -8.04 18.43
CA LYS A 81 17.63 -7.49 17.15
C LYS A 81 16.63 -6.36 17.34
N THR A 82 17.01 -5.36 18.13
CA THR A 82 16.37 -4.03 18.21
C THR A 82 17.40 -2.91 17.98
N GLN A 83 18.49 -3.18 17.23
CA GLN A 83 19.57 -2.21 17.03
C GLN A 83 19.39 -1.33 15.77
N TYR A 84 18.59 -1.74 14.78
CA TYR A 84 18.57 -1.03 13.49
C TYR A 84 17.53 0.09 13.36
N THR A 85 16.53 0.17 14.25
CA THR A 85 15.51 1.23 14.17
C THR A 85 15.99 2.53 14.83
N THR A 86 16.68 2.44 15.97
CA THR A 86 17.25 3.59 16.70
C THR A 86 18.47 4.18 16.01
N GLN A 87 19.31 3.36 15.34
CA GLN A 87 20.50 3.84 14.66
C GLN A 87 20.13 4.66 13.40
N MET A 88 19.15 4.21 12.61
CA MET A 88 18.65 4.92 11.42
C MET A 88 17.91 6.23 11.78
N GLN A 89 17.17 6.26 12.90
CA GLN A 89 16.53 7.49 13.39
C GLN A 89 17.54 8.57 13.81
N SER A 90 18.68 8.17 14.39
CA SER A 90 19.71 9.12 14.85
C SER A 90 20.42 9.87 13.69
N TYR A 91 20.65 9.18 12.56
CA TYR A 91 21.26 9.82 11.38
C TYR A 91 20.36 10.89 10.75
N TRP A 92 19.04 10.70 10.81
CA TRP A 92 18.08 11.71 10.34
C TRP A 92 18.18 13.03 11.13
N PHE A 93 18.30 12.97 12.46
CA PHE A 93 18.51 14.17 13.27
C PHE A 93 19.86 14.85 12.99
N LEU A 94 20.91 14.06 12.74
CA LEU A 94 22.25 14.56 12.44
C LEU A 94 22.30 15.28 11.08
N CYS A 95 21.62 14.72 10.07
CA CYS A 95 21.47 15.38 8.76
C CYS A 95 20.67 16.68 8.84
N ILE A 96 19.59 16.72 9.62
CA ILE A 96 18.80 17.96 9.82
C ILE A 96 19.64 19.03 10.51
N ALA A 97 20.38 18.68 11.58
CA ALA A 97 21.23 19.62 12.29
C ALA A 97 22.35 20.20 11.39
N ALA A 98 22.99 19.35 10.58
CA ALA A 98 24.02 19.78 9.64
C ALA A 98 23.47 20.75 8.57
N PHE A 99 22.25 20.50 8.07
CA PHE A 99 21.60 21.38 7.10
C PHE A 99 21.29 22.76 7.70
N ILE A 100 20.77 22.80 8.94
CA ILE A 100 20.50 24.07 9.65
C ILE A 100 21.79 24.88 9.85
N LEU A 101 22.88 24.22 10.26
CA LEU A 101 24.17 24.88 10.47
C LEU A 101 24.74 25.45 9.17
N LEU A 102 24.63 24.70 8.06
CA LEU A 102 25.03 25.16 6.73
C LEU A 102 24.22 26.38 6.28
N VAL A 103 22.91 26.38 6.49
CA VAL A 103 22.05 27.54 6.17
C VAL A 103 22.46 28.77 6.99
N ILE A 104 22.73 28.61 8.28
CA ILE A 104 23.19 29.71 9.14
C ILE A 104 24.54 30.26 8.66
N LEU A 105 25.49 29.39 8.31
CA LEU A 105 26.79 29.81 7.75
C LEU A 105 26.64 30.57 6.43
N VAL A 106 25.78 30.10 5.52
CA VAL A 106 25.51 30.78 4.26
C VAL A 106 24.89 32.16 4.51
N ILE A 107 23.95 32.27 5.44
CA ILE A 107 23.34 33.56 5.82
C ILE A 107 24.39 34.49 6.44
N ALA A 108 25.23 33.99 7.34
CA ALA A 108 26.29 34.78 7.98
C ALA A 108 27.35 35.24 6.97
N TYR A 109 27.73 34.38 6.02
CA TYR A 109 28.64 34.72 4.94
C TYR A 109 28.07 35.82 4.05
N ARG A 110 26.82 35.68 3.59
CA ARG A 110 26.15 36.71 2.79
C ARG A 110 25.98 38.04 3.53
N ARG A 111 25.75 38.00 4.85
CA ARG A 111 25.68 39.23 5.68
C ARG A 111 27.02 39.95 5.81
N LYS A 112 28.13 39.20 5.83
CA LYS A 112 29.49 39.76 5.87
C LYS A 112 29.94 40.33 4.52
N GLU A 113 29.47 39.77 3.41
CA GLU A 113 29.77 40.27 2.06
C GLU A 113 28.94 41.52 1.71
N ASN A 114 27.74 41.65 2.28
CA ASN A 114 26.81 42.75 2.02
C ASN A 114 26.86 43.91 3.05
N GLY A 115 27.85 43.94 3.96
CA GLY A 115 28.02 45.01 4.96
C GLY A 115 29.44 45.54 4.95
#